data_AF-A0A840BQN2-F1
#
_entry.id   AF-A0A840BQN2-F1
#
_cell.length_a   1.000
_cell.length_b   1.000
_cell.length_c   1.000
_cell.angle_alpha   90.00
_cell.angle_beta   90.00
_cell.angle_gamma   90.00
#
_symmetry.space_group_name_H-M   'P 1'
#
loop_
_entity.id
_entity.type
_entity.pdbx_description
1 polymer ?
#
loop_
_entity_poly.entity_id
_entity_poly.type
_entity_poly.pdbx_seq_one_letter_code
_entity_poly.pdbx_strand_id
1 'polypeptide(L)'
;MVIPFFRKGPQPQEPAPGDAAAARPKPKSDSTSTLDFTQGDARALAVAAGKIHVDELTDADHPAVEEAAILFANASDEAAAAVLEAALDEGAASNETLWHMLFDLYRLTGRREPFEARGVGYAEQFGRSPPIWSDADASAEAPKPSSRDATPSVSLTGTLSAAAGPQFEQISKIAIKAGKLRIDLGKLRGADEAGCDVLVRGLRSLRQARVQVSLLNARNMLPMIEGQVVQGRREGQSIWLMVLELLQALSEVDRFEEVALDYAITFEESPPSYEAPAAEPGPRMKQPDAATSSPGLELVPIEEEAPAFVMEGDLTSAQAEAIRKLAKYGADRSTVEVDASRLRRMDFVTAGNLFNVLVQFQAQGKLCVFHNLNAMVAALLRVMGVHQVASMEVRAL
;
A
#
# COMPACT_ATOMS: atom_id res chain seq x y z
N MET A 1 -41.87 -5.78 78.52
CA MET A 1 -40.94 -5.83 77.37
C MET A 1 -41.78 -5.78 76.11
N VAL A 2 -41.62 -4.68 75.39
CA VAL A 2 -41.95 -4.31 73.99
C VAL A 2 -43.00 -5.12 73.20
N ILE A 3 -44.03 -4.39 72.72
CA ILE A 3 -44.97 -4.75 71.64
C ILE A 3 -44.73 -3.76 70.48
N PRO A 4 -44.68 -4.19 69.20
CA PRO A 4 -44.60 -3.30 68.04
C PRO A 4 -46.00 -3.04 67.44
N PHE A 5 -46.29 -1.84 66.92
CA PHE A 5 -47.48 -1.63 66.08
C PHE A 5 -47.35 -0.45 65.09
N PHE A 6 -47.85 -0.75 63.88
CA PHE A 6 -48.15 0.06 62.71
C PHE A 6 -49.10 1.27 62.93
N ARG A 7 -48.99 2.31 62.07
CA ARG A 7 -50.05 3.03 61.29
C ARG A 7 -49.53 4.43 60.89
N LYS A 8 -49.47 4.88 59.63
CA LYS A 8 -50.45 5.16 58.53
C LYS A 8 -51.17 6.52 58.62
N GLY A 9 -50.71 7.48 57.78
CA GLY A 9 -51.42 8.64 57.15
C GLY A 9 -51.69 9.88 58.01
N PRO A 10 -52.07 11.07 57.46
CA PRO A 10 -52.30 11.47 56.05
C PRO A 10 -51.70 12.86 55.63
N GLN A 11 -51.80 13.22 54.34
CA GLN A 11 -51.67 14.58 53.74
C GLN A 11 -53.05 15.31 53.76
N PRO A 12 -53.26 16.56 53.25
CA PRO A 12 -52.51 17.83 53.25
C PRO A 12 -53.43 19.06 53.63
N GLN A 13 -52.90 20.29 53.81
CA GLN A 13 -53.68 21.56 53.60
C GLN A 13 -52.81 22.84 53.61
N GLU A 14 -52.95 23.66 52.56
CA GLU A 14 -52.52 25.07 52.35
C GLU A 14 -53.42 26.07 53.15
N PRO A 15 -53.09 27.39 53.35
CA PRO A 15 -52.55 28.35 52.37
C PRO A 15 -51.56 29.45 52.87
N ALA A 16 -51.07 30.27 51.92
CA ALA A 16 -50.21 31.47 52.03
C ALA A 16 -50.87 32.69 52.76
N PRO A 17 -50.28 33.91 52.89
CA PRO A 17 -49.00 34.45 52.37
C PRO A 17 -48.18 35.33 53.38
N GLY A 18 -46.93 35.71 53.05
CA GLY A 18 -46.23 36.80 53.76
C GLY A 18 -44.71 36.85 53.59
N ASP A 19 -44.28 37.70 52.66
CA ASP A 19 -42.97 38.33 52.44
C ASP A 19 -41.75 37.98 53.34
N ALA A 20 -40.68 37.51 52.70
CA ALA A 20 -39.34 38.10 52.86
C ALA A 20 -38.42 37.69 51.70
N ALA A 21 -37.94 38.70 50.99
CA ALA A 21 -37.07 38.62 49.84
C ALA A 21 -35.67 38.06 50.17
N ALA A 22 -35.17 37.16 49.32
CA ALA A 22 -33.73 36.99 49.12
C ALA A 22 -33.49 36.53 47.67
N ALA A 23 -32.93 37.44 46.87
CA ALA A 23 -32.63 37.25 45.47
C ALA A 23 -31.56 36.17 45.25
N ARG A 24 -31.82 35.23 44.34
CA ARG A 24 -30.79 34.41 43.67
C ARG A 24 -31.07 34.33 42.16
N PRO A 25 -30.03 34.35 41.32
CA PRO A 25 -30.14 34.64 39.89
C PRO A 25 -30.63 33.42 39.09
N LYS A 26 -31.44 33.69 38.07
CA LYS A 26 -31.89 32.74 37.04
C LYS A 26 -30.76 32.41 36.07
N PRO A 27 -30.54 31.13 35.71
CA PRO A 27 -30.12 30.75 34.37
C PRO A 27 -31.34 30.31 33.54
N LYS A 28 -31.26 30.67 32.27
CA LYS A 28 -32.32 30.66 31.25
C LYS A 28 -32.73 29.23 30.90
N SER A 29 -34.02 29.03 30.71
CA SER A 29 -34.57 27.91 29.96
C SER A 29 -34.20 28.09 28.49
N ASP A 30 -33.23 27.32 27.99
CA ASP A 30 -33.08 27.14 26.55
C ASP A 30 -34.09 26.10 26.08
N SER A 31 -35.09 26.63 25.40
CA SER A 31 -36.20 25.99 24.72
C SER A 31 -35.74 24.83 23.82
N THR A 32 -35.95 23.58 24.25
CA THR A 32 -35.80 22.38 23.40
C THR A 32 -37.10 21.97 22.72
N SER A 33 -37.93 22.93 22.32
CA SER A 33 -39.19 22.65 21.62
C SER A 33 -39.33 23.53 20.39
N THR A 34 -38.47 23.28 19.40
CA THR A 34 -38.73 23.43 17.96
C THR A 34 -37.48 22.95 17.22
N LEU A 35 -37.28 21.64 17.14
CA LEU A 35 -36.44 21.04 16.11
C LEU A 35 -37.39 20.36 15.13
N ASP A 36 -37.56 21.00 13.98
CA ASP A 36 -38.32 20.48 12.86
C ASP A 36 -37.47 19.40 12.16
N PHE A 37 -37.80 18.13 12.40
CA PHE A 37 -37.11 16.98 11.81
C PHE A 37 -37.52 16.70 10.36
N THR A 38 -38.32 17.57 9.73
CA THR A 38 -38.76 17.37 8.33
C THR A 38 -37.90 18.10 7.30
N GLN A 39 -36.89 18.86 7.74
CA GLN A 39 -35.88 19.53 6.90
C GLN A 39 -34.47 18.99 7.15
N GLY A 40 -34.30 17.68 7.07
CA GLY A 40 -32.98 17.05 7.03
C GLY A 40 -32.61 16.67 5.61
N ASP A 41 -31.63 17.35 5.01
CA ASP A 41 -31.05 16.94 3.73
C ASP A 41 -30.50 15.51 3.88
N ALA A 42 -31.03 14.55 3.11
CA ALA A 42 -30.60 13.15 3.16
C ALA A 42 -29.09 12.99 2.91
N ARG A 43 -28.47 13.94 2.21
CA ARG A 43 -27.01 14.03 2.06
C ARG A 43 -26.28 14.40 3.35
N ALA A 44 -26.84 15.27 4.18
CA ALA A 44 -26.24 15.64 5.47
C ALA A 44 -26.28 14.47 6.46
N LEU A 45 -27.33 13.64 6.41
CA LEU A 45 -27.38 12.39 7.18
C LEU A 45 -26.39 11.34 6.67
N ALA A 46 -26.19 11.21 5.35
CA ALA A 46 -25.16 10.33 4.80
C ALA A 46 -23.72 10.77 5.19
N VAL A 47 -23.48 12.08 5.26
CA VAL A 47 -22.19 12.65 5.71
C VAL A 47 -22.01 12.54 7.24
N ALA A 48 -23.09 12.60 8.02
CA ALA A 48 -23.04 12.43 9.48
C ALA A 48 -22.98 10.96 9.92
N ALA A 49 -23.56 10.04 9.14
CA ALA A 49 -23.43 8.60 9.36
C ALA A 49 -21.97 8.11 9.24
N GLY A 50 -21.10 8.84 8.54
CA GLY A 50 -19.66 8.60 8.49
C GLY A 50 -18.83 9.27 9.59
N LYS A 51 -19.46 9.93 10.58
CA LYS A 51 -18.75 10.71 11.63
C LYS A 51 -19.00 10.22 13.06
N ILE A 52 -19.70 9.11 13.23
CA ILE A 52 -19.74 8.38 14.49
C ILE A 52 -18.85 7.15 14.30
N HIS A 53 -17.54 7.37 14.43
CA HIS A 53 -16.58 6.27 14.54
C HIS A 53 -16.55 5.85 16.01
N VAL A 54 -17.34 4.83 16.34
CA VAL A 54 -17.04 4.01 17.52
C VAL A 54 -15.89 3.13 17.06
N ASP A 55 -14.69 3.34 17.59
CA ASP A 55 -13.55 2.43 17.42
C ASP A 55 -13.86 1.10 18.14
N GLU A 56 -14.78 0.32 17.58
CA GLU A 56 -14.71 -1.12 17.71
C GLU A 56 -13.47 -1.51 16.90
N LEU A 57 -12.42 -2.03 17.55
CA LEU A 57 -11.32 -2.69 16.84
C LEU A 57 -11.98 -3.73 15.93
N THR A 58 -12.00 -3.44 14.63
CA THR A 58 -12.54 -4.40 13.69
C THR A 58 -11.52 -5.53 13.58
N ASP A 59 -11.97 -6.75 13.29
CA ASP A 59 -11.07 -7.89 13.05
C ASP A 59 -9.96 -7.56 12.03
N ALA A 60 -10.20 -6.59 11.15
CA ALA A 60 -9.25 -6.12 10.15
C ALA A 60 -8.13 -5.19 10.68
N ASP A 61 -8.21 -4.69 11.92
CA ASP A 61 -7.23 -3.75 12.49
C ASP A 61 -6.19 -4.45 13.39
N HIS A 62 -6.19 -5.80 13.40
CA HIS A 62 -5.23 -6.59 14.18
C HIS A 62 -3.80 -6.47 13.60
N PRO A 63 -2.74 -6.29 14.40
CA PRO A 63 -1.37 -6.06 13.89
C PRO A 63 -0.86 -7.14 12.93
N ALA A 64 -1.21 -8.40 13.19
CA ALA A 64 -0.84 -9.52 12.33
C ALA A 64 -1.47 -9.46 10.92
N VAL A 65 -2.63 -8.81 10.77
CA VAL A 65 -3.25 -8.55 9.45
C VAL A 65 -2.35 -7.64 8.63
N GLU A 66 -1.90 -6.53 9.22
CA GLU A 66 -1.05 -5.56 8.54
C GLU A 66 0.32 -6.17 8.18
N GLU A 67 0.95 -6.84 9.15
CA GLU A 67 2.26 -7.46 8.96
C GLU A 67 2.22 -8.54 7.87
N ALA A 68 1.22 -9.44 7.91
CA ALA A 68 1.08 -10.49 6.92
C ALA A 68 0.80 -9.94 5.51
N ALA A 69 -0.02 -8.88 5.40
CA ALA A 69 -0.29 -8.21 4.12
C ALA A 69 0.99 -7.60 3.52
N ILE A 70 1.83 -6.96 4.35
CA ILE A 70 3.11 -6.39 3.91
C ILE A 70 4.10 -7.48 3.49
N LEU A 71 4.21 -8.57 4.26
CA LEU A 71 5.08 -9.70 3.93
C LEU A 71 4.65 -10.37 2.62
N PHE A 72 3.35 -10.56 2.41
CA PHE A 72 2.79 -11.10 1.17
C PHE A 72 3.02 -10.15 -0.02
N ALA A 73 2.84 -8.84 0.15
CA ALA A 73 3.14 -7.88 -0.92
C ALA A 73 4.62 -7.93 -1.36
N ASN A 74 5.52 -8.36 -0.48
CA ASN A 74 6.96 -8.55 -0.73
C ASN A 74 7.34 -9.96 -1.23
N ALA A 75 6.36 -10.81 -1.56
CA ALA A 75 6.54 -12.21 -1.94
C ALA A 75 7.21 -13.09 -0.85
N SER A 76 7.13 -12.67 0.42
CA SER A 76 7.60 -13.45 1.58
C SER A 76 6.49 -14.33 2.12
N ASP A 77 5.98 -15.26 1.30
CA ASP A 77 4.79 -16.06 1.61
C ASP A 77 4.94 -16.96 2.84
N GLU A 78 6.13 -17.52 3.06
CA GLU A 78 6.43 -18.32 4.27
C GLU A 78 6.37 -17.48 5.53
N ALA A 79 6.92 -16.26 5.50
CA ALA A 79 6.89 -15.36 6.65
C ALA A 79 5.47 -14.86 6.91
N ALA A 80 4.70 -14.54 5.86
CA ALA A 80 3.30 -14.14 5.99
C ALA A 80 2.45 -15.25 6.63
N ALA A 81 2.64 -16.50 6.18
CA ALA A 81 1.96 -17.66 6.77
C ALA A 81 2.32 -17.83 8.26
N ALA A 82 3.61 -17.74 8.60
CA ALA A 82 4.05 -17.88 9.98
C ALA A 82 3.46 -16.81 10.92
N VAL A 83 3.35 -15.55 10.45
CA VAL A 83 2.72 -14.46 11.23
C VAL A 83 1.23 -14.73 11.46
N LEU A 84 0.50 -15.15 10.42
CA LEU A 84 -0.93 -15.47 10.54
C LEU A 84 -1.17 -16.68 11.44
N GLU A 85 -0.38 -17.74 11.29
CA GLU A 85 -0.46 -18.95 12.11
C GLU A 85 -0.16 -18.65 13.58
N ALA A 86 0.92 -17.92 13.85
CA ALA A 86 1.28 -17.52 15.21
C ALA A 86 0.18 -16.67 15.86
N ALA A 87 -0.39 -15.71 15.15
CA ALA A 87 -1.48 -14.88 15.68
C ALA A 87 -2.71 -15.70 16.05
N LEU A 88 -3.09 -16.68 15.21
CA LEU A 88 -4.20 -17.58 15.50
C LEU A 88 -3.92 -18.47 16.71
N ASP A 89 -2.70 -18.97 16.85
CA ASP A 89 -2.29 -19.86 17.95
C ASP A 89 -2.10 -19.10 19.28
N GLU A 90 -1.69 -17.83 19.23
CA GLU A 90 -1.43 -16.97 20.41
C GLU A 90 -2.68 -16.31 21.01
N GLY A 91 -3.86 -16.56 20.43
CA GLY A 91 -5.14 -16.16 21.03
C GLY A 91 -6.04 -15.29 20.15
N ALA A 92 -5.67 -15.00 18.91
CA ALA A 92 -6.53 -14.30 17.95
C ALA A 92 -7.41 -15.26 17.12
N ALA A 93 -7.63 -16.49 17.59
CA ALA A 93 -8.45 -17.49 16.89
C ALA A 93 -9.88 -17.02 16.60
N SER A 94 -10.45 -16.10 17.39
CA SER A 94 -11.80 -15.55 17.13
C SER A 94 -11.85 -14.56 15.97
N ASN A 95 -10.71 -14.08 15.47
CA ASN A 95 -10.65 -13.07 14.40
C ASN A 95 -10.84 -13.75 13.04
N GLU A 96 -11.99 -13.56 12.42
CA GLU A 96 -12.37 -14.21 11.16
C GLU A 96 -11.49 -13.74 9.99
N THR A 97 -11.00 -12.49 10.04
CA THR A 97 -10.13 -11.92 8.99
C THR A 97 -8.79 -12.66 8.90
N LEU A 98 -8.18 -13.03 10.03
CA LEU A 98 -6.93 -13.80 10.05
C LEU A 98 -7.09 -15.17 9.38
N TRP A 99 -8.22 -15.85 9.63
CA TRP A 99 -8.54 -17.12 8.97
C TRP A 99 -8.73 -16.94 7.47
N HIS A 100 -9.49 -15.92 7.05
CA HIS A 100 -9.72 -15.63 5.64
C HIS A 100 -8.41 -15.37 4.90
N MET A 101 -7.53 -14.56 5.50
CA MET A 101 -6.19 -14.30 4.97
C MET A 101 -5.34 -15.55 4.87
N LEU A 102 -5.34 -16.41 5.90
CA LEU A 102 -4.55 -17.63 5.91
C LEU A 102 -5.01 -18.63 4.84
N PHE A 103 -6.32 -18.85 4.71
CA PHE A 103 -6.88 -19.73 3.69
C PHE A 103 -6.62 -19.21 2.28
N ASP A 104 -6.79 -17.90 2.04
CA ASP A 104 -6.45 -17.29 0.75
C ASP A 104 -4.95 -17.42 0.44
N LEU A 105 -4.07 -17.20 1.41
CA LEU A 105 -2.63 -17.38 1.24
C LEU A 105 -2.28 -18.82 0.83
N TYR A 106 -2.88 -19.82 1.49
CA TYR A 106 -2.66 -21.22 1.13
C TYR A 106 -3.18 -21.56 -0.28
N ARG A 107 -4.35 -21.03 -0.67
CA ARG A 107 -4.89 -21.17 -2.03
C ARG A 107 -3.94 -20.57 -3.07
N LEU A 108 -3.49 -19.33 -2.84
CA LEU A 108 -2.60 -18.60 -3.75
C LEU A 108 -1.23 -19.25 -3.88
N THR A 109 -0.76 -19.94 -2.83
CA THR A 109 0.56 -20.61 -2.80
C THR A 109 0.48 -22.12 -3.11
N GLY A 110 -0.71 -22.67 -3.35
CA GLY A 110 -0.89 -24.10 -3.65
C GLY A 110 -0.67 -25.04 -2.46
N ARG A 111 -0.76 -24.55 -1.22
CA ARG A 111 -0.49 -25.32 0.01
C ARG A 111 -1.75 -26.03 0.52
N ARG A 112 -2.10 -27.15 -0.12
CA ARG A 112 -3.31 -27.91 0.18
C ARG A 112 -3.32 -28.58 1.57
N GLU A 113 -2.22 -29.23 1.96
CA GLU A 113 -2.15 -29.97 3.24
C GLU A 113 -2.34 -29.04 4.46
N PRO A 114 -1.63 -27.89 4.57
CA PRO A 114 -1.90 -26.91 5.64
C PRO A 114 -3.32 -26.34 5.62
N PHE A 115 -3.89 -26.12 4.42
CA PHE A 115 -5.25 -25.62 4.26
C PHE A 115 -6.28 -26.59 4.85
N GLU A 116 -6.20 -27.88 4.50
CA GLU A 116 -7.14 -28.88 5.00
C GLU A 116 -6.97 -29.08 6.53
N ALA A 117 -5.73 -29.07 7.03
CA ALA A 117 -5.45 -29.19 8.46
C ALA A 117 -6.03 -28.02 9.28
N ARG A 118 -5.83 -26.77 8.83
CA ARG A 118 -6.39 -25.58 9.49
C ARG A 118 -7.91 -25.46 9.30
N GLY A 119 -8.48 -26.07 8.26
CA GLY A 119 -9.92 -26.12 8.02
C GLY A 119 -10.73 -26.69 9.19
N VAL A 120 -10.20 -27.73 9.87
CA VAL A 120 -10.84 -28.32 11.05
C VAL A 120 -10.94 -27.31 12.20
N GLY A 121 -9.84 -26.60 12.49
CA GLY A 121 -9.81 -25.57 13.54
C GLY A 121 -10.77 -24.41 13.27
N TYR A 122 -10.92 -24.00 12.00
CA TYR A 122 -11.92 -23.00 11.62
C TYR A 122 -13.36 -23.47 11.88
N ALA A 123 -13.67 -24.72 11.53
CA ALA A 123 -14.99 -25.29 11.76
C ALA A 123 -15.33 -25.41 13.26
N GLU A 124 -14.34 -25.76 14.09
CA GLU A 124 -14.48 -25.81 15.55
C GLU A 124 -14.71 -24.42 16.15
N GLN A 125 -13.98 -23.42 15.66
CA GLN A 125 -14.04 -22.06 16.18
C GLN A 125 -15.34 -21.32 15.81
N PHE A 126 -15.81 -21.45 14.56
CA PHE A 126 -16.97 -20.70 14.05
C PHE A 126 -18.24 -21.53 13.88
N GLY A 127 -18.18 -22.85 14.05
CA GLY A 127 -19.33 -23.74 13.85
C GLY A 127 -19.85 -23.78 12.40
N ARG A 128 -19.02 -23.38 11.43
CA ARG A 128 -19.32 -23.37 10.00
C ARG A 128 -18.64 -24.53 9.30
N SER A 129 -19.13 -24.90 8.12
CA SER A 129 -18.40 -25.86 7.28
C SER A 129 -17.03 -25.29 6.90
N PRO A 130 -15.97 -26.10 6.89
CA PRO A 130 -14.65 -25.66 6.48
C PRO A 130 -14.66 -25.19 5.02
N PRO A 131 -13.82 -24.20 4.66
CA PRO A 131 -13.66 -23.79 3.27
C PRO A 131 -13.22 -24.96 2.40
N ILE A 132 -13.78 -25.06 1.19
CA ILE A 132 -13.48 -26.14 0.25
C ILE A 132 -12.29 -25.74 -0.63
N TRP A 133 -11.34 -26.66 -0.83
CA TRP A 133 -10.27 -26.48 -1.82
C TRP A 133 -10.83 -26.69 -3.23
N SER A 134 -10.72 -25.70 -4.12
CA SER A 134 -11.17 -25.82 -5.51
C SER A 134 -9.98 -26.01 -6.47
N ASP A 135 -10.06 -26.97 -7.40
CA ASP A 135 -9.00 -27.23 -8.37
C ASP A 135 -8.85 -26.10 -9.42
N ALA A 136 -9.85 -25.21 -9.51
CA ALA A 136 -9.77 -23.97 -10.28
C ALA A 136 -8.74 -22.99 -9.67
N ASP A 137 -8.56 -23.00 -8.35
CA ASP A 137 -7.55 -22.19 -7.66
C ASP A 137 -6.12 -22.70 -7.93
N ALA A 138 -5.98 -24.02 -8.12
CA ALA A 138 -4.73 -24.71 -8.47
C ALA A 138 -4.32 -24.57 -9.95
N SER A 139 -5.25 -24.12 -10.82
CA SER A 139 -5.05 -24.07 -12.28
C SER A 139 -4.38 -22.80 -12.80
N ALA A 140 -4.11 -21.77 -11.97
CA ALA A 140 -3.06 -20.83 -12.35
C ALA A 140 -1.74 -21.38 -11.83
N GLU A 141 -0.92 -21.77 -12.80
CA GLU A 141 0.48 -22.18 -12.70
C GLU A 141 1.10 -21.65 -11.41
N ALA A 142 1.40 -22.57 -10.47
CA ALA A 142 2.16 -22.26 -9.27
C ALA A 142 3.36 -21.40 -9.70
N PRO A 143 3.62 -20.26 -9.03
CA PRO A 143 4.74 -19.43 -9.39
C PRO A 143 5.97 -20.33 -9.39
N LYS A 144 6.65 -20.44 -10.55
CA LYS A 144 7.97 -21.09 -10.61
C LYS A 144 8.76 -20.51 -9.45
N PRO A 145 9.34 -21.34 -8.57
CA PRO A 145 9.88 -20.89 -7.30
C PRO A 145 10.78 -19.69 -7.57
N SER A 146 10.31 -18.50 -7.18
CA SER A 146 11.15 -17.32 -7.23
C SER A 146 12.36 -17.69 -6.41
N SER A 147 13.52 -17.73 -7.08
CA SER A 147 14.78 -18.08 -6.45
C SER A 147 14.89 -17.39 -5.10
N ARG A 148 15.41 -18.11 -4.10
CA ARG A 148 15.74 -17.68 -2.72
C ARG A 148 16.63 -16.41 -2.61
N ASP A 149 16.79 -15.67 -3.70
CA ASP A 149 17.55 -14.45 -3.94
C ASP A 149 16.63 -13.32 -4.46
N ALA A 150 15.42 -13.18 -3.89
CA ALA A 150 14.58 -12.01 -4.16
C ALA A 150 15.29 -10.76 -3.61
N THR A 151 16.04 -10.08 -4.48
CA THR A 151 16.71 -8.83 -4.14
C THR A 151 15.63 -7.78 -3.91
N PRO A 152 15.52 -7.17 -2.72
CA PRO A 152 14.49 -6.17 -2.45
C PRO A 152 14.62 -5.03 -3.47
N SER A 153 13.50 -4.62 -4.06
CA SER A 153 13.46 -3.60 -5.10
C SER A 153 12.54 -2.45 -4.72
N VAL A 154 12.99 -1.22 -4.92
CA VAL A 154 12.24 0.02 -4.65
C VAL A 154 12.16 0.84 -5.93
N SER A 155 10.96 1.20 -6.37
CA SER A 155 10.79 2.14 -7.48
C SER A 155 10.50 3.55 -6.94
N LEU A 156 11.33 4.53 -7.31
CA LEU A 156 11.09 5.94 -7.04
C LEU A 156 10.19 6.51 -8.15
N THR A 157 9.16 7.28 -7.76
CA THR A 157 8.16 7.81 -8.71
C THR A 157 7.89 9.30 -8.45
N GLY A 158 7.46 10.02 -9.50
CA GLY A 158 7.11 11.43 -9.37
C GLY A 158 8.33 12.34 -9.30
N THR A 159 8.31 13.32 -8.40
CA THR A 159 9.41 14.27 -8.18
C THR A 159 10.18 13.90 -6.91
N LEU A 160 11.46 13.56 -7.04
CA LEU A 160 12.34 13.28 -5.92
C LEU A 160 12.56 14.58 -5.12
N SER A 161 12.12 14.58 -3.85
CA SER A 161 12.19 15.72 -2.94
C SER A 161 12.54 15.27 -1.52
N ALA A 162 12.72 16.22 -0.60
CA ALA A 162 13.00 15.94 0.82
C ALA A 162 11.98 14.98 1.48
N ALA A 163 10.74 14.92 0.96
CA ALA A 163 9.70 14.02 1.47
C ALA A 163 10.04 12.53 1.33
N ALA A 164 10.97 12.17 0.45
CA ALA A 164 11.44 10.79 0.28
C ALA A 164 12.38 10.31 1.41
N GLY A 165 12.87 11.22 2.27
CA GLY A 165 13.84 10.94 3.33
C GLY A 165 13.46 9.79 4.29
N PRO A 166 12.32 9.88 4.99
CA PRO A 166 11.91 8.85 5.97
C PRO A 166 11.72 7.46 5.33
N GLN A 167 11.17 7.43 4.11
CA GLN A 167 10.98 6.20 3.35
C GLN A 167 12.34 5.57 3.01
N PHE A 168 13.32 6.38 2.58
CA PHE A 168 14.65 5.92 2.22
C PHE A 168 15.44 5.39 3.43
N GLU A 169 15.27 5.99 4.61
CA GLU A 169 15.88 5.48 5.85
C GLU A 169 15.35 4.09 6.22
N GLN A 170 14.04 3.87 6.10
CA GLN A 170 13.44 2.57 6.38
C GLN A 170 13.88 1.51 5.36
N ILE A 171 13.92 1.86 4.07
CA ILE A 171 14.45 1.00 3.01
C ILE A 171 15.91 0.64 3.29
N SER A 172 16.71 1.62 3.74
CA SER A 172 18.14 1.40 4.00
C SER A 172 18.35 0.39 5.14
N LYS A 173 17.54 0.46 6.21
CA LYS A 173 17.57 -0.53 7.30
C LYS A 173 17.24 -1.95 6.82
N ILE A 174 16.29 -2.09 5.90
CA ILE A 174 15.90 -3.37 5.32
C ILE A 174 17.00 -3.89 4.37
N ALA A 175 17.55 -3.01 3.53
CA ALA A 175 18.60 -3.33 2.59
C ALA A 175 19.91 -3.78 3.28
N ILE A 176 20.25 -3.18 4.43
CA ILE A 176 21.39 -3.61 5.24
C ILE A 176 21.22 -5.05 5.74
N LYS A 177 20.00 -5.45 6.13
CA LYS A 177 19.72 -6.83 6.53
C LYS A 177 19.74 -7.81 5.36
N ALA A 178 19.27 -7.38 4.18
CA ALA A 178 19.21 -8.21 2.97
C ALA A 178 20.55 -8.31 2.23
N GLY A 179 21.46 -7.35 2.41
CA GLY A 179 22.79 -7.30 1.76
C GLY A 179 22.77 -6.92 0.26
N LYS A 180 21.59 -6.80 -0.35
CA LYS A 180 21.39 -6.39 -1.75
C LYS A 180 20.15 -5.48 -1.85
N LEU A 181 20.12 -4.55 -2.80
CA LEU A 181 19.00 -3.64 -3.06
C LEU A 181 18.95 -3.22 -4.54
N ARG A 182 17.76 -3.23 -5.14
CA ARG A 182 17.51 -2.63 -6.46
C ARG A 182 16.72 -1.35 -6.30
N ILE A 183 17.13 -0.27 -6.97
CA ILE A 183 16.40 1.00 -6.98
C ILE A 183 16.05 1.33 -8.42
N ASP A 184 14.77 1.39 -8.73
CA ASP A 184 14.26 1.74 -10.06
C ASP A 184 13.91 3.22 -10.15
N LEU A 185 14.56 3.92 -11.07
CA LEU A 185 14.43 5.36 -11.32
C LEU A 185 13.50 5.66 -12.51
N GLY A 186 12.91 4.64 -13.15
CA GLY A 186 12.26 4.78 -14.46
C GLY A 186 10.96 5.60 -14.47
N LYS A 187 10.36 5.86 -13.30
CA LYS A 187 9.11 6.62 -13.15
C LYS A 187 9.32 7.99 -12.50
N LEU A 188 10.57 8.41 -12.31
CA LEU A 188 10.90 9.78 -11.91
C LEU A 188 10.64 10.74 -13.06
N ARG A 189 9.94 11.84 -12.76
CA ARG A 189 9.65 12.95 -13.66
C ARG A 189 10.36 14.24 -13.25
N GLY A 190 11.10 14.17 -12.14
CA GLY A 190 11.46 15.29 -11.29
C GLY A 190 12.55 14.92 -10.28
N ALA A 191 13.51 15.80 -10.04
CA ALA A 191 14.24 15.85 -8.79
C ALA A 191 14.61 17.29 -8.45
N ASP A 192 14.43 17.66 -7.18
CA ASP A 192 14.96 18.89 -6.61
C ASP A 192 16.30 18.62 -5.88
N GLU A 193 17.01 19.69 -5.51
CA GLU A 193 18.30 19.59 -4.82
C GLU A 193 18.21 18.78 -3.52
N ALA A 194 17.14 18.94 -2.74
CA ALA A 194 16.97 18.26 -1.47
C ALA A 194 16.69 16.75 -1.65
N GLY A 195 15.99 16.37 -2.70
CA GLY A 195 15.74 15.00 -3.09
C GLY A 195 16.99 14.30 -3.62
N CYS A 196 17.78 14.99 -4.45
CA CYS A 196 19.11 14.54 -4.86
C CYS A 196 20.01 14.28 -3.65
N ASP A 197 20.00 15.20 -2.68
CA ASP A 197 20.78 15.08 -1.45
C ASP A 197 20.40 13.85 -0.61
N VAL A 198 19.10 13.60 -0.44
CA VAL A 198 18.59 12.41 0.27
C VAL A 198 19.07 11.12 -0.41
N LEU A 199 18.97 11.04 -1.73
CA LEU A 199 19.34 9.83 -2.47
C LEU A 199 20.85 9.59 -2.47
N VAL A 200 21.65 10.63 -2.70
CA VAL A 200 23.13 10.55 -2.65
C VAL A 200 23.60 10.14 -1.25
N ARG A 201 23.06 10.74 -0.18
CA ARG A 201 23.39 10.36 1.20
C ARG A 201 23.01 8.92 1.50
N GLY A 202 21.84 8.49 1.04
CA GLY A 202 21.35 7.13 1.18
C GLY A 202 22.22 6.10 0.47
N LEU A 203 22.57 6.33 -0.80
CA LEU A 203 23.46 5.46 -1.58
C LEU A 203 24.83 5.33 -0.93
N ARG A 204 25.39 6.44 -0.43
CA ARG A 204 26.67 6.45 0.28
C ARG A 204 26.60 5.64 1.57
N SER A 205 25.52 5.77 2.34
CA SER A 205 25.31 4.98 3.57
C SER A 205 25.22 3.48 3.28
N LEU A 206 24.49 3.09 2.23
CA LEU A 206 24.38 1.69 1.78
C LEU A 206 25.73 1.12 1.34
N ARG A 207 26.54 1.92 0.62
CA ARG A 207 27.90 1.54 0.20
C ARG A 207 28.83 1.32 1.39
N GLN A 208 28.78 2.21 2.39
CA GLN A 208 29.53 2.06 3.64
C GLN A 208 29.13 0.77 4.39
N ALA A 209 27.85 0.40 4.33
CA ALA A 209 27.33 -0.84 4.89
C ALA A 209 27.56 -2.10 4.02
N ARG A 210 28.34 -1.99 2.92
CA ARG A 210 28.67 -3.10 2.00
C ARG A 210 27.45 -3.75 1.32
N VAL A 211 26.34 -3.01 1.19
CA VAL A 211 25.14 -3.47 0.49
C VAL A 211 25.35 -3.35 -1.02
N GLN A 212 25.04 -4.40 -1.79
CA GLN A 212 25.06 -4.32 -3.25
C GLN A 212 23.83 -3.56 -3.75
N VAL A 213 24.04 -2.35 -4.29
CA VAL A 213 22.95 -1.51 -4.84
C VAL A 213 23.00 -1.51 -6.36
N SER A 214 21.88 -1.82 -7.01
CA SER A 214 21.72 -1.69 -8.47
C SER A 214 20.69 -0.63 -8.81
N LEU A 215 21.10 0.41 -9.55
CA LEU A 215 20.19 1.43 -10.07
C LEU A 215 19.62 0.99 -11.43
N LEU A 216 18.33 0.72 -11.49
CA LEU A 216 17.59 0.41 -12.71
C LEU A 216 17.08 1.70 -13.35
N ASN A 217 17.05 1.75 -14.68
CA ASN A 217 16.55 2.88 -15.46
C ASN A 217 17.22 4.24 -15.15
N ALA A 218 18.45 4.24 -14.62
CA ALA A 218 19.24 5.44 -14.34
C ALA A 218 19.44 6.35 -15.57
N ARG A 219 19.49 5.75 -16.77
CA ARG A 219 19.62 6.45 -18.05
C ARG A 219 18.47 7.40 -18.36
N ASN A 220 17.27 7.15 -17.82
CA ASN A 220 16.11 8.03 -18.01
C ASN A 220 16.20 9.31 -17.17
N MET A 221 16.87 9.24 -16.02
CA MET A 221 17.01 10.34 -15.07
C MET A 221 18.20 11.26 -15.40
N LEU A 222 19.28 10.71 -15.93
CA LEU A 222 20.52 11.45 -16.21
C LEU A 222 20.31 12.78 -16.97
N PRO A 223 19.66 12.84 -18.16
CA PRO A 223 19.54 14.09 -18.90
C PRO A 223 18.70 15.15 -18.17
N MET A 224 17.79 14.72 -17.29
CA MET A 224 16.97 15.63 -16.49
C MET A 224 17.79 16.34 -15.42
N ILE A 225 18.67 15.61 -14.74
CA ILE A 225 19.51 16.14 -13.66
C ILE A 225 20.67 16.94 -14.24
N GLU A 226 21.26 16.45 -15.33
CA GLU A 226 22.33 17.13 -16.06
C GLU A 226 21.89 18.50 -16.58
N GLY A 227 20.64 18.64 -17.03
CA GLY A 227 20.07 19.93 -17.44
C GLY A 227 19.89 20.96 -16.31
N GLN A 228 19.99 20.55 -15.04
CA GLN A 228 19.95 21.45 -13.88
C GLN A 228 21.35 21.89 -13.42
N VAL A 229 22.40 21.28 -13.97
CA VAL A 229 23.78 21.59 -13.62
C VAL A 229 24.25 22.84 -14.36
N VAL A 230 24.74 23.83 -13.63
CA VAL A 230 25.28 25.08 -14.18
C VAL A 230 26.76 25.19 -13.84
N GLN A 231 27.62 25.04 -14.85
CA GLN A 231 29.08 25.20 -14.71
C GLN A 231 29.44 26.61 -14.21
N GLY A 232 30.41 26.70 -13.29
CA GLY A 232 30.95 27.98 -12.80
C GLY A 232 30.09 28.70 -11.75
N ARG A 233 28.96 28.12 -11.33
CA ARG A 233 28.20 28.56 -10.15
C ARG A 233 28.34 27.55 -9.02
N ARG A 234 28.77 28.02 -7.84
CA ARG A 234 28.92 27.19 -6.64
C ARG A 234 27.57 26.96 -5.93
N GLU A 235 26.60 26.40 -6.65
CA GLU A 235 25.23 26.09 -6.21
C GLU A 235 24.86 24.66 -6.64
N GLY A 236 23.89 24.01 -5.99
CA GLY A 236 23.39 22.71 -6.45
C GLY A 236 24.35 21.54 -6.22
N GLN A 237 25.20 21.58 -5.17
CA GLN A 237 26.24 20.57 -4.96
C GLN A 237 25.68 19.14 -4.97
N SER A 238 24.51 18.92 -4.36
CA SER A 238 23.87 17.60 -4.32
C SER A 238 23.38 17.14 -5.70
N ILE A 239 23.06 18.06 -6.62
CA ILE A 239 22.70 17.77 -8.01
C ILE A 239 23.93 17.28 -8.78
N TRP A 240 25.08 17.94 -8.61
CA TRP A 240 26.35 17.51 -9.20
C TRP A 240 26.75 16.10 -8.75
N LEU A 241 26.65 15.84 -7.44
CA LEU A 241 26.95 14.53 -6.88
C LEU A 241 25.99 13.45 -7.40
N MET A 242 24.72 13.79 -7.61
CA MET A 242 23.74 12.87 -8.19
C MET A 242 24.09 12.51 -9.65
N VAL A 243 24.55 13.45 -10.45
CA VAL A 243 25.02 13.18 -11.83
C VAL A 243 26.19 12.20 -11.83
N LEU A 244 27.19 12.42 -10.97
CA LEU A 244 28.34 11.53 -10.85
C LEU A 244 27.94 10.10 -10.43
N GLU A 245 27.02 9.97 -9.48
CA GLU A 245 26.47 8.66 -9.05
C GLU A 245 25.70 7.95 -10.17
N LEU A 246 24.95 8.68 -11.00
CA LEU A 246 24.25 8.11 -12.16
C LEU A 246 25.23 7.67 -13.26
N LEU A 247 26.25 8.47 -13.56
CA LEU A 247 27.28 8.13 -14.55
C LEU A 247 28.08 6.89 -14.11
N GLN A 248 28.38 6.80 -12.82
CA GLN A 248 29.02 5.62 -12.24
C GLN A 248 28.12 4.38 -12.37
N ALA A 249 26.83 4.49 -12.07
CA ALA A 249 25.88 3.38 -12.21
C ALA A 249 25.70 2.92 -13.67
N LEU A 250 25.84 3.83 -14.64
CA LEU A 250 25.79 3.54 -16.07
C LEU A 250 27.14 3.07 -16.65
N SER A 251 28.21 3.06 -15.85
CA SER A 251 29.58 2.76 -16.28
C SER A 251 30.10 3.67 -17.40
N GLU A 252 29.67 4.94 -17.43
CA GLU A 252 30.10 5.95 -18.41
C GLU A 252 31.34 6.71 -17.91
N VAL A 253 32.51 6.07 -18.00
CA VAL A 253 33.79 6.58 -17.46
C VAL A 253 34.19 7.94 -18.04
N ASP A 254 34.17 8.08 -19.37
CA ASP A 254 34.66 9.29 -20.03
C ASP A 254 33.87 10.54 -19.59
N ARG A 255 32.54 10.41 -19.55
CA ARG A 255 31.64 11.49 -19.10
C ARG A 255 31.76 11.74 -17.60
N PHE A 256 32.02 10.70 -16.80
CA PHE A 256 32.28 10.86 -15.38
C PHE A 256 33.51 11.72 -15.14
N GLU A 257 34.63 11.46 -15.82
CA GLU A 257 35.87 12.22 -15.68
C GLU A 257 35.70 13.69 -16.12
N GLU A 258 34.94 13.95 -17.20
CA GLU A 258 34.62 15.30 -17.64
C GLU A 258 33.82 16.09 -16.58
N VAL A 259 32.73 15.50 -16.08
CA VAL A 259 31.88 16.15 -15.05
C VAL A 259 32.64 16.28 -13.72
N ALA A 260 33.51 15.33 -13.39
CA ALA A 260 34.35 15.36 -12.20
C ALA A 260 35.38 16.51 -12.23
N LEU A 261 35.97 16.78 -13.41
CA LEU A 261 36.87 17.92 -13.61
C LEU A 261 36.12 19.25 -13.43
N ASP A 262 34.93 19.37 -14.04
CA ASP A 262 34.09 20.56 -13.92
C ASP A 262 33.62 20.80 -12.47
N TYR A 263 33.30 19.72 -11.75
CA TYR A 263 32.99 19.78 -10.32
C TYR A 263 34.19 20.29 -9.51
N ALA A 264 35.39 19.76 -9.77
CA ALA A 264 36.61 20.17 -9.07
C ALA A 264 36.93 21.66 -9.28
N ILE A 265 36.72 22.16 -10.51
CA ILE A 265 36.89 23.57 -10.84
C ILE A 265 35.82 24.44 -10.14
N THR A 266 34.57 23.97 -10.10
CA THR A 266 33.44 24.76 -9.58
C THR A 266 33.41 24.83 -8.05
N PHE A 267 33.77 23.74 -7.36
CA PHE A 267 33.70 23.64 -5.89
C PHE A 267 35.06 23.68 -5.20
N GLU A 268 36.17 23.61 -5.95
CA GLU A 268 37.54 23.49 -5.41
C GLU A 268 37.70 22.27 -4.48
N GLU A 269 36.87 21.26 -4.67
CA GLU A 269 36.84 20.01 -3.91
C GLU A 269 37.15 18.85 -4.83
N SER A 270 37.87 17.85 -4.31
CA SER A 270 38.10 16.61 -5.06
C SER A 270 36.76 15.90 -5.31
N PRO A 271 36.44 15.52 -6.56
CA PRO A 271 35.25 14.73 -6.84
C PRO A 271 35.38 13.32 -6.24
N PRO A 272 34.27 12.59 -6.04
CA PRO A 272 34.32 11.17 -5.69
C PRO A 272 35.11 10.38 -6.73
N SER A 273 35.89 9.38 -6.30
CA SER A 273 36.63 8.50 -7.20
C SER A 273 35.69 7.55 -7.94
N TYR A 274 35.98 7.26 -9.21
CA TYR A 274 35.28 6.23 -9.96
C TYR A 274 35.55 4.83 -9.38
N GLU A 275 34.51 4.13 -8.91
CA GLU A 275 34.57 2.71 -8.55
C GLU A 275 33.86 1.88 -9.62
N ALA A 276 34.59 0.98 -10.28
CA ALA A 276 34.02 0.06 -11.25
C ALA A 276 33.03 -0.91 -10.57
N PRO A 277 31.86 -1.19 -11.18
CA PRO A 277 30.92 -2.16 -10.62
C PRO A 277 31.60 -3.53 -10.49
N ALA A 278 31.40 -4.19 -9.35
CA ALA A 278 31.88 -5.55 -9.12
C ALA A 278 31.31 -6.45 -10.22
N ALA A 279 32.19 -7.06 -11.02
CA ALA A 279 31.82 -7.88 -12.16
C ALA A 279 30.80 -8.95 -11.77
N GLU A 280 29.63 -8.95 -12.40
CA GLU A 280 28.73 -10.09 -12.39
C GLU A 280 29.46 -11.28 -13.05
N PRO A 281 29.34 -12.52 -12.50
CA PRO A 281 29.81 -13.71 -13.22
C PRO A 281 29.02 -13.83 -14.53
N GLY A 282 29.76 -13.73 -15.64
CA GLY A 282 29.22 -13.46 -16.97
C GLY A 282 28.18 -14.45 -17.51
N PRO A 283 27.44 -14.05 -18.56
CA PRO A 283 26.34 -14.81 -19.11
C PRO A 283 26.84 -16.05 -19.86
N ARG A 284 26.29 -17.21 -19.49
CA ARG A 284 26.44 -18.44 -20.25
C ARG A 284 25.62 -18.31 -21.53
N MET A 285 26.30 -18.05 -22.64
CA MET A 285 25.74 -18.11 -24.00
C MET A 285 24.97 -19.43 -24.20
N LYS A 286 23.70 -19.33 -24.58
CA LYS A 286 23.03 -20.34 -25.40
C LYS A 286 22.54 -19.64 -26.66
N GLN A 287 23.03 -20.19 -27.77
CA GLN A 287 22.82 -19.81 -29.16
C GLN A 287 21.34 -20.06 -29.56
N PRO A 288 20.81 -19.37 -30.59
CA PRO A 288 19.40 -19.39 -30.93
C PRO A 288 19.08 -20.60 -31.81
N ASP A 289 18.00 -21.32 -31.48
CA ASP A 289 17.35 -22.21 -32.44
C ASP A 289 16.20 -21.48 -33.11
N ALA A 290 16.26 -21.51 -34.44
CA ALA A 290 15.30 -20.94 -35.36
C ALA A 290 14.12 -21.89 -35.62
N ALA A 291 13.08 -21.30 -36.23
CA ALA A 291 11.91 -21.91 -36.87
C ALA A 291 10.75 -22.26 -35.89
N THR A 292 9.50 -21.89 -36.14
CA THR A 292 8.80 -21.63 -37.41
C THR A 292 7.62 -20.69 -37.17
N SER A 293 7.46 -19.69 -38.02
CA SER A 293 6.27 -18.86 -38.13
C SER A 293 5.13 -19.65 -38.77
N SER A 294 3.91 -19.55 -38.22
CA SER A 294 2.68 -19.42 -39.02
C SER A 294 1.54 -18.86 -38.15
N PRO A 295 0.58 -18.13 -38.75
CA PRO A 295 -0.25 -17.16 -38.07
C PRO A 295 -1.57 -17.78 -37.59
N GLY A 296 -1.87 -17.66 -36.30
CA GLY A 296 -3.20 -17.90 -35.76
C GLY A 296 -3.98 -16.59 -35.73
N LEU A 297 -5.09 -16.55 -36.46
CA LEU A 297 -5.98 -15.40 -36.61
C LEU A 297 -6.28 -14.71 -35.27
N GLU A 298 -6.24 -13.38 -35.33
CA GLU A 298 -7.00 -12.50 -34.45
C GLU A 298 -8.43 -13.02 -34.25
N LEU A 299 -8.77 -13.27 -33.00
CA LEU A 299 -10.10 -12.96 -32.51
C LEU A 299 -9.89 -11.91 -31.44
N VAL A 300 -9.90 -10.65 -31.87
CA VAL A 300 -10.31 -9.54 -31.00
C VAL A 300 -11.70 -9.91 -30.51
N PRO A 301 -11.93 -10.19 -29.21
CA PRO A 301 -13.28 -10.23 -28.71
C PRO A 301 -13.81 -8.82 -28.89
N ILE A 302 -14.86 -8.72 -29.67
CA ILE A 302 -15.70 -7.54 -29.80
C ILE A 302 -15.92 -7.00 -28.39
N GLU A 303 -15.58 -5.73 -28.18
CA GLU A 303 -15.85 -4.99 -26.96
C GLU A 303 -17.36 -5.01 -26.71
N GLU A 304 -17.86 -6.08 -26.11
CA GLU A 304 -19.04 -6.01 -25.27
C GLU A 304 -18.59 -5.20 -24.05
N GLU A 305 -19.25 -4.06 -23.85
CA GLU A 305 -19.05 -3.20 -22.69
C GLU A 305 -19.29 -4.02 -21.41
N ALA A 306 -18.24 -4.68 -20.92
CA ALA A 306 -18.23 -5.22 -19.58
C ALA A 306 -18.37 -4.01 -18.63
N PRO A 307 -19.38 -3.99 -17.75
CA PRO A 307 -19.63 -2.86 -16.85
C PRO A 307 -18.48 -2.65 -15.85
N ALA A 308 -17.60 -3.64 -15.68
CA ALA A 308 -16.49 -3.63 -14.72
C ALA A 308 -15.12 -3.82 -15.39
N PHE A 309 -14.11 -3.09 -14.89
CA PHE A 309 -12.71 -3.22 -15.23
C PHE A 309 -12.10 -4.44 -14.53
N VAL A 310 -11.59 -5.41 -15.29
CA VAL A 310 -11.03 -6.64 -14.72
C VAL A 310 -9.56 -6.43 -14.34
N MET A 311 -9.22 -6.72 -13.09
CA MET A 311 -7.84 -6.88 -12.62
C MET A 311 -7.51 -8.36 -12.48
N GLU A 312 -6.42 -8.77 -13.12
CA GLU A 312 -6.01 -10.18 -13.14
C GLU A 312 -4.50 -10.38 -12.94
N GLY A 313 -4.15 -11.55 -12.40
CA GLY A 313 -2.77 -11.99 -12.20
C GLY A 313 -2.08 -11.34 -11.01
N ASP A 314 -0.76 -11.28 -11.08
CA ASP A 314 0.09 -10.60 -10.10
C ASP A 314 0.36 -9.18 -10.59
N LEU A 315 -0.14 -8.18 -9.87
CA LEU A 315 0.09 -6.77 -10.14
C LEU A 315 1.31 -6.27 -9.37
N THR A 316 2.47 -6.37 -10.00
CA THR A 316 3.72 -5.83 -9.48
C THR A 316 4.09 -4.53 -10.19
N SER A 317 5.05 -3.80 -9.66
CA SER A 317 5.58 -2.54 -10.21
C SER A 317 6.02 -2.64 -11.69
N ALA A 318 6.33 -3.85 -12.18
CA ALA A 318 6.60 -4.18 -13.58
C ALA A 318 5.35 -4.13 -14.48
N GLN A 319 4.14 -4.38 -13.95
CA GLN A 319 2.85 -4.33 -14.65
C GLN A 319 2.03 -3.06 -14.32
N ALA A 320 2.69 -1.91 -14.14
CA ALA A 320 2.02 -0.63 -13.88
C ALA A 320 1.08 -0.14 -15.00
N GLU A 321 1.02 -0.85 -16.13
CA GLU A 321 0.07 -0.59 -17.21
C GLU A 321 -1.38 -0.83 -16.77
N ALA A 322 -1.65 -1.79 -15.89
CA ALA A 322 -3.01 -2.08 -15.40
C ALA A 322 -3.63 -0.86 -14.69
N ILE A 323 -2.85 -0.17 -13.85
CA ILE A 323 -3.30 1.04 -13.15
C ILE A 323 -3.53 2.21 -14.12
N ARG A 324 -2.71 2.34 -15.17
CA ARG A 324 -2.93 3.35 -16.21
C ARG A 324 -4.19 3.06 -17.03
N LYS A 325 -4.44 1.78 -17.34
CA LYS A 325 -5.66 1.34 -18.01
C LYS A 325 -6.89 1.63 -17.15
N LEU A 326 -6.82 1.40 -15.84
CA LEU A 326 -7.88 1.80 -14.89
C LEU A 326 -8.11 3.32 -14.90
N ALA A 327 -7.04 4.11 -14.82
CA ALA A 327 -7.14 5.57 -14.85
C ALA A 327 -7.81 6.08 -16.14
N LYS A 328 -7.47 5.48 -17.29
CA LYS A 328 -8.13 5.77 -18.58
C LYS A 328 -9.58 5.30 -18.60
N TYR A 329 -9.86 4.10 -18.11
CA TYR A 329 -11.20 3.54 -18.06
C TYR A 329 -12.16 4.39 -17.20
N GLY A 330 -11.66 4.88 -16.07
CA GLY A 330 -12.42 5.76 -15.17
C GLY A 330 -12.44 7.22 -15.58
N ALA A 331 -11.75 7.65 -16.65
CA ALA A 331 -11.72 9.04 -17.07
C ALA A 331 -13.12 9.55 -17.49
N ASP A 332 -13.86 8.73 -18.23
CA ASP A 332 -15.15 9.10 -18.83
C ASP A 332 -16.37 8.57 -18.04
N ARG A 333 -16.15 7.96 -16.86
CA ARG A 333 -17.20 7.30 -16.06
C ARG A 333 -17.40 7.98 -14.71
N SER A 334 -18.66 8.06 -14.25
CA SER A 334 -19.02 8.54 -12.91
C SER A 334 -18.88 7.45 -11.85
N THR A 335 -19.05 6.19 -12.24
CA THR A 335 -18.86 5.00 -11.42
C THR A 335 -17.83 4.07 -12.08
N VAL A 336 -16.88 3.57 -11.29
CA VAL A 336 -15.82 2.68 -11.73
C VAL A 336 -15.95 1.37 -10.95
N GLU A 337 -16.49 0.36 -11.61
CA GLU A 337 -16.56 -1.00 -11.06
C GLU A 337 -15.29 -1.75 -11.43
N VAL A 338 -14.66 -2.40 -10.47
CA VAL A 338 -13.42 -3.16 -10.65
C VAL A 338 -13.67 -4.60 -10.22
N ASP A 339 -13.57 -5.55 -11.14
CA ASP A 339 -13.60 -6.98 -10.82
C ASP A 339 -12.18 -7.47 -10.51
N ALA A 340 -11.91 -7.77 -9.24
CA ALA A 340 -10.66 -8.31 -8.77
C ALA A 340 -10.69 -9.84 -8.61
N SER A 341 -11.67 -10.53 -9.21
CA SER A 341 -11.83 -11.98 -9.08
C SER A 341 -10.62 -12.79 -9.55
N ARG A 342 -9.84 -12.26 -10.49
CA ARG A 342 -8.63 -12.90 -11.01
C ARG A 342 -7.34 -12.29 -10.46
N LEU A 343 -7.45 -11.31 -9.56
CA LEU A 343 -6.30 -10.67 -8.93
C LEU A 343 -5.73 -11.60 -7.86
N ARG A 344 -4.47 -12.02 -8.07
CA ARG A 344 -3.76 -12.94 -7.18
C ARG A 344 -2.92 -12.18 -6.17
N ARG A 345 -2.10 -11.26 -6.64
CA ARG A 345 -1.19 -10.49 -5.81
C ARG A 345 -1.15 -9.04 -6.24
N MET A 346 -0.86 -8.17 -5.29
CA MET A 346 -0.52 -6.78 -5.55
C MET A 346 0.70 -6.42 -4.69
N ASP A 347 1.71 -5.78 -5.28
CA ASP A 347 2.82 -5.24 -4.51
C ASP A 347 2.46 -3.89 -3.87
N PHE A 348 3.20 -3.50 -2.84
CA PHE A 348 2.94 -2.27 -2.08
C PHE A 348 3.01 -1.02 -2.97
N VAL A 349 3.92 -1.02 -3.96
CA VAL A 349 4.09 0.08 -4.91
C VAL A 349 2.86 0.23 -5.81
N THR A 350 2.33 -0.87 -6.32
CA THR A 350 1.13 -0.86 -7.17
C THR A 350 -0.10 -0.47 -6.37
N ALA A 351 -0.21 -0.92 -5.12
CA ALA A 351 -1.27 -0.49 -4.20
C ALA A 351 -1.23 1.02 -3.93
N GLY A 352 -0.04 1.61 -3.74
CA GLY A 352 0.12 3.06 -3.58
C GLY A 352 -0.21 3.85 -4.86
N ASN A 353 0.18 3.35 -6.03
CA ASN A 353 -0.20 3.96 -7.30
C ASN A 353 -1.71 3.90 -7.53
N LEU A 354 -2.34 2.78 -7.17
CA LEU A 354 -3.78 2.62 -7.22
C LEU A 354 -4.48 3.63 -6.30
N PHE A 355 -4.05 3.75 -5.04
CA PHE A 355 -4.57 4.74 -4.10
C PHE A 355 -4.54 6.17 -4.68
N ASN A 356 -3.42 6.58 -5.29
CA ASN A 356 -3.31 7.90 -5.91
C ASN A 356 -4.34 8.13 -7.03
N VAL A 357 -4.62 7.11 -7.85
CA VAL A 357 -5.66 7.19 -8.89
C VAL A 357 -7.05 7.29 -8.25
N LEU A 358 -7.31 6.52 -7.20
CA LEU A 358 -8.60 6.54 -6.50
C LEU A 358 -8.86 7.87 -5.80
N VAL A 359 -7.83 8.50 -5.20
CA VAL A 359 -7.92 9.86 -4.64
C VAL A 359 -8.31 10.87 -5.74
N GLN A 360 -7.73 10.75 -6.93
CA GLN A 360 -8.11 11.61 -8.07
C GLN A 360 -9.56 11.36 -8.51
N PHE A 361 -10.02 10.11 -8.51
CA PHE A 361 -11.41 9.78 -8.79
C PHE A 361 -12.36 10.37 -7.75
N GLN A 362 -12.05 10.22 -6.46
CA GLN A 362 -12.83 10.81 -5.37
C GLN A 362 -12.90 12.34 -5.48
N ALA A 363 -11.78 13.00 -5.78
CA ALA A 363 -11.72 14.45 -6.00
C ALA A 363 -12.56 14.92 -7.20
N GLN A 364 -12.75 14.05 -8.20
CA GLN A 364 -13.63 14.27 -9.35
C GLN A 364 -15.10 13.88 -9.06
N GLY A 365 -15.42 13.47 -7.84
CA GLY A 365 -16.76 13.03 -7.44
C GLY A 365 -17.16 11.66 -8.00
N LYS A 366 -16.19 10.85 -8.43
CA LYS A 366 -16.41 9.51 -8.97
C LYS A 366 -16.42 8.49 -7.84
N LEU A 367 -17.26 7.47 -7.99
CA LEU A 367 -17.32 6.34 -7.05
C LEU A 367 -16.58 5.15 -7.63
N CYS A 368 -15.68 4.55 -6.84
CA CYS A 368 -14.98 3.32 -7.23
C CYS A 368 -15.38 2.18 -6.30
N VAL A 369 -15.71 1.03 -6.86
CA VAL A 369 -16.10 -0.17 -6.13
C VAL A 369 -15.25 -1.36 -6.61
N PHE A 370 -14.58 -2.02 -5.68
CA PHE A 370 -13.85 -3.25 -5.93
C PHE A 370 -14.70 -4.45 -5.53
N HIS A 371 -14.85 -5.41 -6.45
CA HIS A 371 -15.58 -6.64 -6.24
C HIS A 371 -14.62 -7.83 -6.18
N ASN A 372 -14.97 -8.83 -5.36
CA ASN A 372 -14.29 -10.13 -5.29
C ASN A 372 -12.78 -10.09 -4.96
N LEU A 373 -12.36 -9.12 -4.14
CA LEU A 373 -10.97 -9.03 -3.67
C LEU A 373 -10.62 -10.25 -2.81
N ASN A 374 -9.46 -10.84 -3.02
CA ASN A 374 -8.93 -11.79 -2.04
C ASN A 374 -8.56 -11.07 -0.73
N ALA A 375 -8.63 -11.75 0.40
CA ALA A 375 -8.45 -11.20 1.74
C ALA A 375 -7.04 -10.62 1.95
N MET A 376 -6.00 -11.22 1.35
CA MET A 376 -4.62 -10.73 1.44
C MET A 376 -4.44 -9.36 0.77
N VAL A 377 -4.98 -9.20 -0.45
CA VAL A 377 -4.94 -7.93 -1.19
C VAL A 377 -5.88 -6.92 -0.54
N ALA A 378 -7.05 -7.32 -0.07
CA ALA A 378 -7.96 -6.43 0.66
C ALA A 378 -7.30 -5.85 1.93
N ALA A 379 -6.59 -6.67 2.69
CA ALA A 379 -5.82 -6.22 3.85
C ALA A 379 -4.72 -5.22 3.45
N LEU A 380 -3.97 -5.50 2.38
CA LEU A 380 -2.97 -4.56 1.84
C LEU A 380 -3.60 -3.22 1.45
N LEU A 381 -4.72 -3.24 0.71
CA LEU A 381 -5.42 -2.03 0.30
C LEU A 381 -5.96 -1.24 1.51
N ARG A 382 -6.40 -1.95 2.56
CA ARG A 382 -6.81 -1.32 3.81
C ARG A 382 -5.65 -0.61 4.49
N VAL A 383 -4.48 -1.26 4.62
CA VAL A 383 -3.23 -0.66 5.14
C VAL A 383 -2.83 0.58 4.34
N MET A 384 -3.06 0.57 3.03
CA MET A 384 -2.81 1.73 2.16
C MET A 384 -3.85 2.85 2.26
N GLY A 385 -4.92 2.67 3.04
CA GLY A 385 -6.00 3.66 3.20
C GLY A 385 -7.04 3.65 2.07
N VAL A 386 -7.02 2.66 1.18
CA VAL A 386 -7.93 2.60 0.02
C VAL A 386 -9.41 2.51 0.43
N HIS A 387 -9.70 1.89 1.57
CA HIS A 387 -11.04 1.81 2.17
C HIS A 387 -11.69 3.17 2.45
N GLN A 388 -10.91 4.26 2.50
CA GLN A 388 -11.41 5.62 2.74
C GLN A 388 -11.86 6.33 1.45
N VAL A 389 -11.42 5.83 0.29
CA VAL A 389 -11.60 6.48 -1.01
C VAL A 389 -12.32 5.60 -2.03
N ALA A 390 -12.48 4.31 -1.74
CA ALA A 390 -13.21 3.34 -2.55
C ALA A 390 -13.93 2.32 -1.67
N SER A 391 -15.04 1.77 -2.17
CA SER A 391 -15.72 0.65 -1.53
C SER A 391 -15.02 -0.66 -1.91
N MET A 392 -14.84 -1.57 -0.95
CA MET A 392 -14.12 -2.83 -1.15
C MET A 392 -14.98 -4.00 -0.69
N GLU A 393 -15.26 -4.92 -1.61
CA GLU A 393 -15.96 -6.16 -1.33
C GLU A 393 -14.97 -7.33 -1.40
N VAL A 394 -14.73 -7.93 -0.24
CA VAL A 394 -13.87 -9.10 -0.10
C VAL A 394 -14.65 -10.35 -0.49
N ARG A 395 -13.99 -11.25 -1.22
CA ARG A 395 -14.53 -12.55 -1.57
C ARG A 395 -14.82 -13.38 -0.32
N ALA A 396 -15.94 -14.09 -0.32
CA ALA A 396 -16.26 -15.10 0.69
C ALA A 396 -15.43 -16.39 0.48
N LEU A 397 -15.04 -17.03 1.58
CA LEU A 397 -14.21 -18.26 1.58
C LEU A 397 -14.83 -19.46 0.85
#